data_AF-A0A9Q3IEU6-F1
#
_entry.id   AF-A0A9Q3IEU6-F1
#
_cell.length_a   1.000
_cell.length_b   1.000
_cell.length_c   1.000
_cell.angle_alpha   90.00
_cell.angle_beta   90.00
_cell.angle_gamma   90.00
#
_symmetry.space_group_name_H-M   'P 1'
#
loop_
_entity.id
_entity.type
_entity.pdbx_description
1 polymer ?
#
loop_
_entity_poly.entity_id
_entity_poly.type
_entity_poly.pdbx_seq_one_letter_code
_entity_poly.pdbx_strand_id
1 'polypeptide(L)'
;MDNPYNQDDIKPDAMLMNKAKSLSQYQDRDNMSYSEKEALKQLPEASSWPKFSRTGEYDHMQLMGYIYGIFIDVPSIPDYWITDRLNTEFKGHASIWYTEMKEIHGRRSWQWWKSQIIQKYSNFTLISQKTMSFQNDKYYVDKDPFEWCLRQSKRLKAIDPQMNIQMRNH
;
A
#
# COMPACT_ATOMS: atom_id res chain seq x y z
N MET A 1 24.99 -18.05 -36.39
CA MET A 1 23.83 -18.34 -35.51
C MET A 1 24.18 -17.72 -34.18
N ASP A 2 23.71 -16.49 -33.96
CA ASP A 2 24.04 -15.71 -32.77
C ASP A 2 23.04 -16.03 -31.66
N ASN A 3 23.57 -16.44 -30.50
CA ASN A 3 22.85 -16.73 -29.27
C ASN A 3 22.73 -15.44 -28.43
N PRO A 4 21.54 -14.87 -28.19
CA PRO A 4 21.40 -13.69 -27.36
C PRO A 4 20.73 -14.04 -26.02
N TYR A 5 21.47 -14.71 -25.14
CA TYR A 5 21.24 -14.60 -23.70
C TYR A 5 22.46 -13.94 -23.08
N ASN A 6 22.39 -12.61 -22.94
CA ASN A 6 23.26 -11.86 -22.06
C ASN A 6 22.43 -11.41 -20.86
N GLN A 7 22.40 -12.28 -19.85
CA GLN A 7 21.72 -12.08 -18.59
C GLN A 7 22.73 -12.37 -17.49
N ASP A 8 23.78 -11.54 -17.38
CA ASP A 8 24.67 -11.49 -16.22
C ASP A 8 25.48 -10.19 -16.27
N ASP A 9 25.09 -9.18 -15.48
CA ASP A 9 26.00 -8.14 -14.99
C ASP A 9 25.39 -7.30 -13.84
N ILE A 10 24.60 -7.92 -12.95
CA ILE A 10 24.33 -7.33 -11.63
C ILE A 10 25.46 -7.79 -10.70
N LYS A 11 26.49 -6.95 -10.58
CA LYS A 11 27.71 -7.23 -9.80
C LYS A 11 27.38 -7.65 -8.35
N PRO A 12 28.01 -8.73 -7.83
CA PRO A 12 27.86 -9.19 -6.44
C PRO A 12 28.09 -8.09 -5.39
N ASP A 13 28.93 -7.11 -5.71
CA ASP A 13 29.27 -5.97 -4.86
C ASP A 13 28.07 -5.05 -4.55
N ALA A 14 27.13 -4.87 -5.49
CA ALA A 14 25.98 -4.00 -5.26
C ALA A 14 25.00 -4.62 -4.24
N MET A 15 24.83 -5.94 -4.29
CA MET A 15 23.97 -6.69 -3.36
C MET A 15 24.57 -6.73 -1.96
N LEU A 16 25.90 -6.90 -1.85
CA LEU A 16 26.64 -6.83 -0.59
C LEU A 16 26.65 -5.42 0.02
N MET A 17 26.81 -4.38 -0.80
CA MET A 17 26.73 -2.98 -0.34
C MET A 17 25.34 -2.59 0.14
N ASN A 18 24.27 -3.09 -0.50
CA ASN A 18 22.90 -2.90 -0.03
C ASN A 18 22.64 -3.64 1.28
N LYS A 19 23.18 -4.86 1.44
CA LYS A 19 23.10 -5.62 2.68
C LYS A 19 23.85 -4.92 3.83
N ALA A 20 25.06 -4.42 3.58
CA ALA A 20 25.84 -3.68 4.57
C ALA A 20 25.16 -2.35 4.97
N LYS A 21 24.61 -1.60 4.01
CA LYS A 21 23.78 -0.41 4.28
C LYS A 21 22.51 -0.75 5.05
N SER A 22 21.89 -1.89 4.77
CA SER A 22 20.71 -2.34 5.52
C SER A 22 21.07 -2.64 6.99
N LEU A 23 22.22 -3.26 7.24
CA LEU A 23 22.72 -3.63 8.57
C LEU A 23 23.12 -2.41 9.42
N SER A 24 23.81 -1.42 8.85
CA SER A 24 24.16 -0.19 9.57
C SER A 24 22.94 0.65 9.95
N GLN A 25 21.84 0.56 9.20
CA GLN A 25 20.58 1.30 9.44
C GLN A 25 19.64 0.59 10.42
N TYR A 26 19.94 -0.63 10.86
CA TYR A 26 19.29 -1.24 12.02
C TYR A 26 19.88 -0.74 13.35
N GLN A 27 21.12 -0.22 13.33
CA GLN A 27 21.77 0.36 14.51
C GLN A 27 21.19 1.74 14.90
N ASP A 28 20.54 2.46 13.98
CA ASP A 28 19.83 3.72 14.27
C ASP A 28 18.53 3.55 15.07
N ARG A 29 18.01 2.31 15.26
CA ARG A 29 16.79 2.06 16.03
C ARG A 29 16.93 2.43 17.51
N ASP A 30 18.16 2.41 18.04
CA ASP A 30 18.44 2.73 19.44
C ASP A 30 18.60 4.25 19.68
N ASN A 31 18.73 5.05 18.62
CA ASN A 31 18.86 6.53 18.66
C ASN A 31 17.54 7.26 18.29
N MET A 32 16.42 6.70 18.72
CA MET A 32 15.10 7.29 18.47
C MET A 32 14.85 8.48 19.42
N SER A 33 14.45 9.62 18.85
CA SER A 33 14.11 10.85 19.58
C SER A 33 12.97 10.60 20.58
N TYR A 34 12.94 11.39 21.65
CA TYR A 34 11.85 11.37 22.63
C TYR A 34 10.47 11.59 21.97
N SER A 35 10.40 12.51 21.01
CA SER A 35 9.17 12.79 20.25
C SER A 35 8.70 11.60 19.41
N GLU A 36 9.64 10.82 18.87
CA GLU A 36 9.32 9.61 18.10
C GLU A 36 8.82 8.50 19.04
N LYS A 37 9.43 8.33 20.22
CA LYS A 37 8.96 7.38 21.24
C LYS A 37 7.53 7.64 21.70
N GLU A 38 7.17 8.91 21.91
CA GLU A 38 5.80 9.29 22.28
C GLU A 38 4.81 9.10 21.13
N ALA A 39 5.22 9.37 19.88
CA ALA A 39 4.40 9.12 18.70
C ALA A 39 4.02 7.64 18.56
N LEU A 40 4.96 6.72 18.86
CA LEU A 40 4.70 5.28 18.76
C LEU A 40 3.68 4.76 19.77
N LYS A 41 3.58 5.39 20.94
CA LYS A 41 2.58 5.01 21.96
C LYS A 41 1.16 5.35 21.53
N GLN A 42 1.00 6.29 20.60
CA GLN A 42 -0.30 6.71 20.07
C GLN A 42 -0.76 5.85 18.90
N LEU A 43 0.08 4.90 18.44
CA LEU A 43 -0.27 4.06 17.32
C LEU A 43 -1.26 2.95 17.69
N PRO A 44 -2.17 2.61 16.76
CA PRO A 44 -3.01 1.43 16.90
C PRO A 44 -2.18 0.14 16.99
N GLU A 45 -2.66 -0.81 17.79
CA GLU A 45 -2.04 -2.14 17.93
C GLU A 45 -1.89 -2.87 16.59
N ALA A 46 -0.90 -3.77 16.47
CA ALA A 46 -0.68 -4.56 15.25
C ALA A 46 -1.88 -5.39 14.81
N SER A 47 -2.63 -5.87 15.79
CA SER A 47 -3.86 -6.64 15.60
C SER A 47 -4.96 -5.85 14.88
N SER A 48 -4.97 -4.52 14.99
CA SER A 48 -6.04 -3.66 14.45
C SER A 48 -5.82 -3.23 13.00
N TRP A 49 -4.67 -3.53 12.41
CA TRP A 49 -4.34 -3.10 11.05
C TRP A 49 -5.09 -3.96 10.01
N PRO A 50 -5.56 -3.35 8.91
CA PRO A 50 -6.24 -4.08 7.86
C PRO A 50 -5.23 -4.97 7.12
N LYS A 51 -5.49 -6.28 7.12
CA LYS A 51 -4.70 -7.25 6.35
C LYS A 51 -5.00 -7.09 4.86
N PHE A 52 -3.97 -7.05 4.02
CA PHE A 52 -4.11 -6.90 2.58
C PHE A 52 -3.63 -8.15 1.85
N SER A 53 -4.57 -8.83 1.15
CA SER A 53 -4.32 -10.09 0.45
C SER A 53 -4.58 -10.04 -1.05
N ARG A 54 -5.02 -8.89 -1.60
CA ARG A 54 -5.42 -8.68 -3.01
C ARG A 54 -6.71 -9.42 -3.44
N THR A 55 -7.36 -10.16 -2.55
CA THR A 55 -8.55 -10.97 -2.93
C THR A 55 -9.87 -10.22 -2.77
N GLY A 56 -9.96 -9.21 -1.92
CA GLY A 56 -11.15 -8.37 -1.80
C GLY A 56 -11.16 -7.24 -2.81
N GLU A 57 -12.36 -6.91 -3.29
CA GLU A 57 -12.63 -5.91 -4.33
C GLU A 57 -12.01 -4.52 -4.00
N TYR A 58 -11.66 -4.21 -2.74
CA TYR A 58 -11.27 -2.86 -2.29
C TYR A 58 -10.12 -2.81 -1.28
N ASP A 59 -9.37 -3.90 -1.11
CA ASP A 59 -8.48 -4.06 0.04
C ASP A 59 -7.34 -3.01 0.06
N HIS A 60 -6.85 -2.58 -1.11
CA HIS A 60 -5.74 -1.62 -1.18
C HIS A 60 -6.20 -0.20 -0.82
N MET A 61 -7.43 0.18 -1.15
CA MET A 61 -7.97 1.49 -0.77
C MET A 61 -8.27 1.57 0.72
N GLN A 62 -8.74 0.49 1.33
CA GLN A 62 -8.92 0.43 2.79
C GLN A 62 -7.58 0.54 3.51
N LEU A 63 -6.56 -0.19 3.05
CA LEU A 63 -5.20 -0.05 3.59
C LEU A 63 -4.66 1.38 3.45
N MET A 64 -4.81 1.99 2.27
CA MET A 64 -4.36 3.37 2.04
C MET A 64 -5.10 4.40 2.89
N GLY A 65 -6.41 4.26 3.04
CA GLY A 65 -7.22 5.12 3.90
C GLY A 65 -6.82 4.99 5.37
N TYR A 66 -6.57 3.77 5.83
CA TYR A 66 -6.14 3.51 7.21
C TYR A 66 -4.76 4.11 7.50
N ILE A 67 -3.78 3.89 6.62
CA ILE A 67 -2.44 4.47 6.79
C ILE A 67 -2.50 6.00 6.72
N TYR A 68 -3.34 6.57 5.87
CA TYR A 68 -3.54 8.02 5.83
C TYR A 68 -4.13 8.57 7.15
N GLY A 69 -5.08 7.86 7.77
CA GLY A 69 -5.58 8.18 9.10
C GLY A 69 -4.47 8.22 10.14
N ILE A 70 -3.57 7.23 10.14
CA ILE A 70 -2.42 7.21 11.06
C ILE A 70 -1.53 8.46 10.91
N PHE A 71 -1.27 8.92 9.68
CA PHE A 71 -0.48 10.14 9.48
C PHE A 71 -1.20 11.41 9.92
N ILE A 72 -2.54 11.43 9.92
CA ILE A 72 -3.33 12.54 10.47
C ILE A 72 -3.26 12.52 12.00
N ASP A 73 -3.50 11.36 12.59
CA ASP A 73 -3.60 11.20 14.04
C ASP A 73 -2.22 11.30 14.72
N VAL A 74 -1.17 10.87 14.02
CA VAL A 74 0.21 10.85 14.51
C VAL A 74 1.15 11.52 13.48
N PRO A 75 1.17 12.86 13.38
CA PRO A 75 1.93 13.58 12.35
C PRO A 75 3.45 13.40 12.43
N SER A 76 3.97 13.05 13.61
CA SER A 76 5.39 12.85 13.87
C SER A 76 5.86 11.42 13.61
N ILE A 77 5.00 10.54 13.07
CA ILE A 77 5.40 9.17 12.78
C ILE A 77 6.45 9.10 11.67
N PRO A 78 7.59 8.41 11.90
CA PRO A 78 8.57 8.20 10.83
C PRO A 78 8.08 7.20 9.78
N ASP A 79 8.35 7.49 8.50
CA ASP A 79 8.03 6.61 7.37
C ASP A 79 8.54 5.16 7.53
N TYR A 80 9.69 4.97 8.18
CA TYR A 80 10.27 3.65 8.35
C TYR A 80 9.41 2.75 9.24
N TRP A 81 8.61 3.30 10.16
CA TRP A 81 7.68 2.53 10.98
C TRP A 81 6.54 1.96 10.15
N ILE A 82 5.92 2.79 9.31
CA ILE A 82 4.85 2.35 8.40
C ILE A 82 5.38 1.28 7.44
N THR A 83 6.55 1.52 6.85
CA THR A 83 7.14 0.60 5.86
C THR A 83 7.67 -0.70 6.50
N ASP A 84 8.13 -0.70 7.74
CA ASP A 84 8.44 -1.95 8.45
C ASP A 84 7.16 -2.75 8.73
N ARG A 85 6.07 -2.06 9.07
CA ARG A 85 4.77 -2.68 9.36
C ARG A 85 4.11 -3.30 8.13
N LEU A 86 4.28 -2.73 6.94
CA LEU A 86 3.76 -3.30 5.70
C LEU A 86 4.21 -4.76 5.47
N ASN A 87 5.41 -5.15 5.95
CA ASN A 87 5.87 -6.53 5.88
C ASN A 87 4.92 -7.52 6.56
N THR A 88 4.29 -7.12 7.68
CA THR A 88 3.37 -7.99 8.43
C THR A 88 1.96 -7.94 7.90
N GLU A 89 1.52 -6.80 7.36
CA GLU A 89 0.13 -6.62 6.91
C GLU A 89 -0.15 -7.17 5.51
N PHE A 90 0.86 -7.23 4.65
CA PHE A 90 0.75 -7.88 3.35
C PHE A 90 0.77 -9.40 3.48
N LYS A 91 -0.19 -10.06 2.83
CA LYS A 91 -0.35 -11.52 2.84
C LYS A 91 -0.32 -12.09 1.42
N GLY A 92 0.08 -13.35 1.30
CA GLY A 92 0.12 -14.08 0.02
C GLY A 92 0.99 -13.36 -1.03
N HIS A 93 0.46 -13.22 -2.25
CA HIS A 93 1.17 -12.58 -3.37
C HIS A 93 1.57 -11.13 -3.11
N ALA A 94 0.83 -10.40 -2.26
CA ALA A 94 1.19 -9.03 -1.91
C ALA A 94 2.43 -8.96 -1.02
N SER A 95 2.60 -9.94 -0.13
CA SER A 95 3.77 -10.07 0.74
C SER A 95 5.03 -10.32 -0.09
N ILE A 96 4.96 -11.31 -1.00
CA ILE A 96 6.06 -11.67 -1.90
C ILE A 96 6.51 -10.45 -2.72
N TRP A 97 5.57 -9.77 -3.37
CA TRP A 97 5.87 -8.57 -4.15
C TRP A 97 6.53 -7.47 -3.31
N TYR A 98 6.06 -7.25 -2.08
CA TYR A 98 6.62 -6.22 -1.22
C TYR A 98 8.05 -6.55 -0.78
N THR A 99 8.31 -7.81 -0.43
CA THR A 99 9.65 -8.29 -0.07
C THR A 99 10.61 -8.11 -1.24
N GLU A 100 10.25 -8.56 -2.45
CA GLU A 100 11.06 -8.39 -3.66
C GLU A 100 11.37 -6.91 -3.94
N MET A 101 10.35 -6.04 -3.87
CA MET A 101 10.52 -4.60 -4.07
C MET A 101 11.46 -3.98 -3.02
N LYS A 102 11.38 -4.43 -1.76
CA LYS A 102 12.22 -3.93 -0.67
C LYS A 102 13.67 -4.42 -0.82
N GLU A 103 13.88 -5.62 -1.32
CA GLU A 103 15.23 -6.14 -1.63
C GLU A 103 15.89 -5.37 -2.78
N ILE A 104 15.15 -5.06 -3.84
CA ILE A 104 15.66 -4.35 -5.01
C ILE A 104 15.93 -2.87 -4.69
N HIS A 105 14.97 -2.20 -4.05
CA HIS A 105 15.01 -0.75 -3.90
C HIS A 105 15.48 -0.25 -2.53
N GLY A 106 15.61 -1.14 -1.54
CA GLY A 106 16.03 -0.82 -0.17
C GLY A 106 14.97 -0.03 0.61
N ARG A 107 15.42 0.72 1.65
CA ARG A 107 14.55 1.64 2.39
C ARG A 107 14.17 2.83 1.49
N ARG A 108 12.87 3.13 1.46
CA ARG A 108 12.28 4.23 0.69
C ARG A 108 11.22 4.94 1.53
N SER A 109 10.94 6.19 1.20
CA SER A 109 9.89 6.98 1.85
C SER A 109 8.51 6.37 1.64
N TRP A 110 7.58 6.68 2.54
CA TRP A 110 6.19 6.28 2.43
C TRP A 110 5.58 6.79 1.12
N GLN A 111 5.89 8.03 0.71
CA GLN A 111 5.38 8.58 -0.55
C GLN A 111 5.79 7.75 -1.77
N TRP A 112 7.02 7.24 -1.79
CA TRP A 112 7.46 6.34 -2.85
C TRP A 112 6.69 5.02 -2.82
N TRP A 113 6.57 4.41 -1.63
CA TRP A 113 5.81 3.16 -1.46
C TRP A 113 4.35 3.30 -1.84
N LYS A 114 3.71 4.39 -1.45
CA LYS A 114 2.33 4.74 -1.85
C LYS A 114 2.20 4.73 -3.36
N SER A 115 3.08 5.42 -4.08
CA SER A 115 3.07 5.44 -5.55
C SER A 115 3.24 4.04 -6.15
N GLN A 116 4.13 3.20 -5.60
CA GLN A 116 4.32 1.83 -6.07
C GLN A 116 3.13 0.92 -5.80
N ILE A 117 2.50 1.03 -4.62
CA ILE A 117 1.31 0.25 -4.27
C ILE A 117 0.13 0.66 -5.16
N ILE A 118 -0.06 1.97 -5.38
CA ILE A 118 -1.06 2.49 -6.33
C ILE A 118 -0.74 1.97 -7.74
N GLN A 119 0.48 2.11 -8.23
CA GLN A 119 0.84 1.64 -9.57
C GLN A 119 0.63 0.13 -9.75
N LYS A 120 0.96 -0.68 -8.73
CA LYS A 120 0.84 -2.13 -8.77
C LYS A 120 -0.62 -2.62 -8.71
N TYR A 121 -1.43 -2.01 -7.84
CA TYR A 121 -2.76 -2.52 -7.50
C TYR A 121 -3.92 -1.67 -8.03
N SER A 122 -3.68 -0.41 -8.40
CA SER A 122 -4.61 0.43 -9.17
C SER A 122 -4.37 0.22 -10.67
N ASN A 123 -4.35 -1.04 -11.10
CA ASN A 123 -4.13 -1.43 -12.50
C ASN A 123 -5.37 -1.08 -13.35
N PHE A 124 -5.17 -0.66 -14.60
CA PHE A 124 -6.20 -0.48 -15.62
C PHE A 124 -7.16 -1.69 -15.73
N THR A 125 -6.67 -2.90 -15.48
CA THR A 125 -7.48 -4.12 -15.43
C THR A 125 -8.50 -4.09 -14.28
N LEU A 126 -8.10 -3.60 -13.10
CA LEU A 126 -9.00 -3.46 -11.96
C LEU A 126 -9.99 -2.33 -12.21
N ILE A 127 -9.55 -1.19 -12.77
CA ILE A 127 -10.45 -0.10 -13.19
C ILE A 127 -11.48 -0.64 -14.19
N SER A 128 -11.04 -1.38 -15.20
CA SER A 128 -11.93 -1.99 -16.20
C SER A 128 -12.91 -3.00 -15.59
N GLN A 129 -12.46 -3.87 -14.69
CA GLN A 129 -13.32 -4.81 -13.95
C GLN A 129 -14.36 -4.08 -13.10
N LYS A 130 -13.97 -2.97 -12.46
CA LYS A 130 -14.86 -2.12 -11.66
C LYS A 130 -15.86 -1.38 -12.52
N THR A 131 -15.42 -0.83 -13.65
CA THR A 131 -16.29 -0.20 -14.64
C THR A 131 -17.30 -1.19 -15.18
N MET A 132 -16.88 -2.41 -15.53
CA MET A 132 -17.80 -3.48 -15.95
C MET A 132 -18.76 -3.89 -14.83
N SER A 133 -18.27 -4.02 -13.59
CA SER A 133 -19.12 -4.37 -12.44
C SER A 133 -20.13 -3.27 -12.10
N PHE A 134 -19.76 -2.00 -12.29
CA PHE A 134 -20.65 -0.86 -12.15
C PHE A 134 -21.72 -0.85 -13.26
N GLN A 135 -21.31 -1.04 -14.51
CA GLN A 135 -22.22 -1.05 -15.67
C GLN A 135 -23.21 -2.22 -15.64
N ASN A 136 -22.80 -3.38 -15.12
CA ASN A 136 -23.61 -4.60 -15.12
C ASN A 136 -24.52 -4.74 -13.89
N ASP A 137 -24.23 -4.06 -12.77
CA ASP A 137 -25.05 -4.12 -11.56
C ASP A 137 -26.19 -3.10 -11.63
N LYS A 138 -27.32 -3.56 -12.18
CA LYS A 138 -28.59 -2.81 -12.23
C LYS A 138 -29.32 -2.92 -10.90
N TYR A 139 -30.01 -1.85 -10.50
CA TYR A 139 -30.89 -1.88 -9.35
C TYR A 139 -32.11 -2.77 -9.62
N TYR A 140 -32.48 -3.60 -8.65
CA TYR A 140 -33.69 -4.41 -8.66
C TYR A 140 -34.52 -4.10 -7.41
N VAL A 141 -35.84 -4.06 -7.57
CA VAL A 141 -36.79 -3.61 -6.54
C VAL A 141 -36.78 -4.49 -5.29
N ASP A 142 -36.28 -5.72 -5.38
CA ASP A 142 -36.14 -6.67 -4.26
C ASP A 142 -34.89 -6.42 -3.40
N LYS A 143 -34.01 -5.48 -3.78
CA LYS A 143 -32.80 -5.14 -3.04
C LYS A 143 -32.98 -3.88 -2.22
N ASP A 144 -32.29 -3.82 -1.08
CA ASP A 144 -32.20 -2.59 -0.29
C ASP A 144 -31.53 -1.47 -1.13
N PRO A 145 -32.24 -0.36 -1.40
CA PRO A 145 -31.69 0.78 -2.12
C PRO A 145 -30.41 1.34 -1.48
N PHE A 146 -30.31 1.34 -0.14
CA PHE A 146 -29.17 1.88 0.58
C PHE A 146 -27.90 1.05 0.31
N GLU A 147 -27.99 -0.27 0.46
CA GLU A 147 -26.88 -1.18 0.21
C GLU A 147 -26.42 -1.15 -1.24
N TRP A 148 -27.37 -1.06 -2.18
CA TRP A 148 -27.05 -0.92 -3.60
C TRP A 148 -26.31 0.40 -3.88
N CYS A 149 -26.83 1.53 -3.41
CA CYS A 149 -26.20 2.84 -3.55
C CYS A 149 -24.81 2.90 -2.91
N LEU A 150 -24.64 2.32 -1.72
CA LEU A 150 -23.36 2.26 -1.02
C LEU A 150 -22.32 1.46 -1.82
N ARG A 151 -22.71 0.32 -2.41
CA ARG A 151 -21.84 -0.49 -3.26
C ARG A 151 -21.45 0.25 -4.54
N GLN A 152 -22.39 0.92 -5.20
CA GLN A 152 -22.09 1.71 -6.41
C GLN A 152 -21.18 2.91 -6.09
N SER A 153 -21.39 3.60 -4.96
CA SER A 153 -20.53 4.68 -4.49
C SER A 153 -19.08 4.20 -4.29
N LYS A 154 -18.88 3.02 -3.69
CA LYS A 154 -17.55 2.41 -3.53
C LYS A 154 -16.89 2.10 -4.89
N ARG A 155 -17.66 1.65 -5.90
CA ARG A 155 -17.14 1.41 -7.27
C ARG A 155 -16.72 2.71 -7.94
N LEU A 156 -17.54 3.76 -7.88
CA LEU A 156 -17.21 5.06 -8.46
C LEU A 156 -15.94 5.66 -7.84
N LYS A 157 -15.81 5.62 -6.50
CA LYS A 157 -14.60 6.05 -5.79
C LYS A 157 -13.33 5.26 -6.18
N ALA A 158 -13.50 4.01 -6.64
CA ALA A 158 -12.39 3.18 -7.12
C ALA A 158 -11.99 3.48 -8.57
N ILE A 159 -12.94 3.93 -9.40
CA ILE A 159 -12.76 4.21 -10.83
C ILE A 159 -12.19 5.62 -11.03
N ASP A 160 -12.66 6.60 -10.25
CA ASP A 160 -12.24 8.00 -10.34
C ASP A 160 -11.62 8.51 -9.03
N PRO A 161 -10.28 8.62 -8.95
CA PRO A 161 -9.59 9.21 -7.82
C PRO A 161 -9.94 10.70 -7.56
N GLN A 162 -10.39 11.46 -8.57
CA GLN A 162 -10.72 12.89 -8.44
C GLN A 162 -12.08 13.13 -7.76
N MET A 163 -13.03 12.19 -7.81
CA MET A 163 -14.28 12.25 -7.02
C MET A 163 -14.02 12.29 -5.50
N ASN A 164 -12.86 11.82 -5.05
CA ASN A 164 -12.44 11.84 -3.65
C ASN A 164 -12.07 13.26 -3.15
N ILE A 165 -11.80 14.19 -4.07
CA ILE A 165 -11.43 15.59 -3.77
C ILE A 165 -12.69 16.46 -3.65
N GLN A 166 -13.71 16.22 -4.48
CA GLN A 166 -14.92 17.05 -4.51
C GLN A 166 -15.90 16.78 -3.34
N MET A 167 -15.91 15.58 -2.75
CA MET A 167 -16.71 15.30 -1.55
C MET A 167 -16.09 15.78 -0.22
N ARG A 168 -14.86 16.33 -0.23
CA ARG A 168 -14.18 16.85 0.98
C ARG A 168 -14.39 18.35 1.22
N ASN A 169 -15.01 19.06 0.28
CA ASN A 169 -15.18 20.51 0.32
C ASN A 169 -16.62 20.96 0.60
N HIS A 170 -17.48 20.05 1.06
CA HIS A 170 -18.84 20.34 1.53
C HIS A 170 -19.11 19.68 2.88
#